data_AF-A0A6J0VYU5-F1
#
_entry.id   AF-A0A6J0VYU5-F1
#
_cell.length_a   1.000
_cell.length_b   1.000
_cell.length_c   1.000
_cell.angle_alpha   90.00
_cell.angle_beta   90.00
_cell.angle_gamma   90.00
#
_symmetry.space_group_name_H-M   'P 1'
#
loop_
_entity.id
_entity.type
_entity.pdbx_description
1 polymer ?
#
loop_
_entity_poly.entity_id
_entity_poly.type
_entity_poly.pdbx_seq_one_letter_code
_entity_poly.pdbx_strand_id
1 'polypeptide(L)'
;MFQLTVTPASALADEPVHIQATGLPPLQMVTLIATMKDDKGNLYRSRAFYRANEAGELDLKRDPAVGGHYMGVHPMGLIWSLQSERPFARLIKRDVMNTPFWITLDLYDSVYIHKVGDVQPKASQVLQRWFSSPDLERVPIREGRVRGALFLPPGEGPFPGLLDLLGGIGGLVEYRASLLAARGFAVLALAYFAYDDLPNQLEEVDLEYFEEAADLLLAHPKVLKILFILPGNIIANIYIYIYIYIYMYLTNVCFAYITSLFRLGHSTLELKLGIIISTL
;
A
#
# COMPACT_ATOMS: atom_id res chain seq x y z
N MET A 1 -29.62 -0.64 -19.54
CA MET A 1 -28.21 -0.89 -19.92
C MET A 1 -27.45 -1.09 -18.63
N PHE A 2 -26.50 -2.02 -18.57
CA PHE A 2 -25.76 -2.31 -17.34
C PHE A 2 -24.78 -1.18 -17.12
N GLN A 3 -24.74 -0.62 -15.92
CA GLN A 3 -23.83 0.45 -15.58
C GLN A 3 -22.98 0.02 -14.38
N LEU A 4 -21.66 0.16 -14.49
CA LEU A 4 -20.71 -0.05 -13.41
C LEU A 4 -20.06 1.29 -13.09
N THR A 5 -20.13 1.70 -11.82
CA THR A 5 -19.62 2.99 -11.34
C THR A 5 -18.63 2.76 -10.21
N VAL A 6 -17.57 3.56 -10.21
CA VAL A 6 -16.51 3.55 -9.20
C VAL A 6 -16.21 4.99 -8.82
N THR A 7 -16.32 5.31 -7.53
CA THR A 7 -16.11 6.67 -7.03
C THR A 7 -15.22 6.66 -5.78
N PRO A 8 -14.10 7.40 -5.76
CA PRO A 8 -13.47 8.07 -6.91
C PRO A 8 -12.85 7.07 -7.90
N ALA A 9 -12.77 7.45 -9.19
CA ALA A 9 -12.10 6.65 -10.21
C ALA A 9 -10.56 6.77 -10.15
N SER A 10 -10.05 7.85 -9.55
CA SER A 10 -8.62 8.09 -9.36
C SER A 10 -8.39 8.59 -7.94
N ALA A 11 -7.55 7.89 -7.18
CA ALA A 11 -7.29 8.18 -5.78
C ALA A 11 -5.96 7.56 -5.34
N LEU A 12 -5.50 7.93 -4.14
CA LEU A 12 -4.37 7.25 -3.53
C LEU A 12 -4.70 5.78 -3.25
N ALA A 13 -3.67 4.93 -3.30
CA ALA A 13 -3.81 3.48 -3.18
C ALA A 13 -4.37 3.05 -1.81
N ASP A 14 -4.19 3.88 -0.78
CA ASP A 14 -4.70 3.69 0.57
C ASP A 14 -6.12 4.26 0.80
N GLU A 15 -6.73 4.95 -0.18
CA GLU A 15 -8.06 5.54 -0.03
C GLU A 15 -9.18 4.58 -0.44
N PRO A 16 -10.31 4.50 0.27
CA PRO A 16 -11.41 3.63 -0.13
C PRO A 16 -12.05 4.09 -1.43
N VAL A 17 -12.57 3.14 -2.21
CA VAL A 17 -13.45 3.41 -3.36
C VAL A 17 -14.82 2.81 -3.12
N HIS A 18 -15.83 3.42 -3.72
CA HIS A 18 -17.21 2.93 -3.71
C HIS A 18 -17.54 2.37 -5.08
N ILE A 19 -17.86 1.08 -5.13
CA ILE A 19 -18.21 0.35 -6.36
C ILE A 19 -19.69 0.03 -6.32
N GLN A 20 -20.41 0.41 -7.39
CA GLN A 20 -21.84 0.15 -7.54
C GLN A 20 -22.15 -0.31 -8.97
N ALA A 21 -23.11 -1.21 -9.12
CA ALA A 21 -23.67 -1.58 -10.42
C ALA A 21 -25.19 -1.39 -10.45
N THR A 22 -25.72 -0.89 -11.56
CA THR A 22 -27.15 -0.63 -11.75
C THR A 22 -27.63 -1.14 -13.11
N GLY A 23 -28.95 -1.23 -13.26
CA GLY A 23 -29.56 -1.74 -14.50
C GLY A 23 -29.47 -3.26 -14.65
N LEU A 24 -29.26 -3.98 -13.54
CA LEU A 24 -29.30 -5.43 -13.47
C LEU A 24 -30.75 -5.91 -13.38
N PRO A 25 -31.12 -7.04 -13.97
CA PRO A 25 -32.35 -7.75 -13.61
C PRO A 25 -32.46 -8.00 -12.09
N PRO A 26 -33.66 -7.85 -11.49
CA PRO A 26 -33.87 -8.08 -10.06
C PRO A 26 -33.39 -9.46 -9.60
N LEU A 27 -32.72 -9.51 -8.44
CA LEU A 27 -32.23 -10.75 -7.82
C LEU A 27 -31.23 -11.57 -8.66
N GLN A 28 -30.71 -11.01 -9.75
CA GLN A 28 -29.77 -11.67 -10.64
C GLN A 28 -28.42 -11.90 -9.97
N MET A 29 -27.84 -13.07 -10.24
CA MET A 29 -26.47 -13.39 -9.89
C MET A 29 -25.50 -12.77 -10.90
N VAL A 30 -24.53 -12.02 -10.39
CA VAL A 30 -23.50 -11.36 -11.19
C VAL A 30 -22.11 -11.70 -10.68
N THR A 31 -21.12 -11.57 -11.55
CA THR A 31 -19.70 -11.72 -11.18
C THR A 31 -18.98 -10.40 -11.39
N LEU A 32 -18.23 -9.98 -10.40
CA LEU A 32 -17.25 -8.91 -10.53
C LEU A 32 -15.85 -9.50 -10.52
N ILE A 33 -15.05 -9.10 -11.50
CA ILE A 33 -13.63 -9.46 -11.62
C ILE A 33 -12.82 -8.18 -11.57
N ALA A 34 -11.81 -8.12 -10.69
CA ALA A 34 -10.80 -7.08 -10.75
C ALA A 34 -9.52 -7.66 -11.36
N THR A 35 -8.95 -6.96 -12.33
CA THR A 35 -7.70 -7.35 -12.99
C THR A 35 -6.73 -6.19 -12.96
N MET A 36 -5.46 -6.46 -12.65
CA MET A 36 -4.39 -5.47 -12.72
C MET A 36 -3.06 -6.10 -13.15
N LYS A 37 -2.15 -5.26 -13.64
CA LYS A 37 -0.75 -5.65 -13.87
C LYS A 37 0.16 -4.85 -12.97
N ASP A 38 1.21 -5.50 -12.45
CA ASP A 38 2.28 -4.80 -11.75
C ASP A 38 3.26 -4.13 -12.73
N ASP A 39 4.26 -3.44 -12.19
CA ASP A 39 5.29 -2.73 -12.98
C ASP A 39 6.16 -3.69 -13.82
N LYS A 40 6.12 -5.01 -13.56
CA LYS A 40 6.80 -6.05 -14.33
C LYS A 40 5.86 -6.76 -15.33
N GLY A 41 4.61 -6.32 -15.43
CA GLY A 41 3.59 -6.93 -16.30
C GLY A 41 2.99 -8.24 -15.76
N ASN A 42 3.27 -8.62 -14.50
CA ASN A 42 2.65 -9.79 -13.87
C ASN A 42 1.15 -9.51 -13.63
N LEU A 43 0.32 -10.50 -13.93
CA LEU A 43 -1.12 -10.39 -13.83
C LEU A 43 -1.61 -10.76 -12.43
N TYR A 44 -2.42 -9.88 -11.86
CA TYR A 44 -3.14 -10.10 -10.61
C TYR A 44 -4.64 -10.04 -10.87
N ARG A 45 -5.39 -10.95 -10.25
CA ARG A 45 -6.84 -11.02 -10.41
C ARG A 45 -7.55 -11.33 -9.10
N SER A 46 -8.72 -10.76 -8.93
CA SER A 46 -9.68 -11.14 -7.92
C SER A 46 -11.05 -11.38 -8.53
N ARG A 47 -11.90 -12.09 -7.79
CA ARG A 47 -13.25 -12.42 -8.23
C ARG A 47 -14.18 -12.54 -7.04
N ALA A 48 -15.37 -11.98 -7.17
CA ALA A 48 -16.46 -12.22 -6.24
C ALA A 48 -17.80 -12.31 -6.96
N PHE A 49 -18.67 -13.11 -6.37
CA PHE A 49 -20.04 -13.30 -6.83
C PHE A 49 -20.98 -12.49 -5.96
N TYR A 50 -21.98 -11.87 -6.59
CA TYR A 50 -22.95 -11.01 -5.94
C TYR A 50 -24.36 -11.30 -6.45
N ARG A 51 -25.35 -10.87 -5.69
CA ARG A 51 -26.75 -10.88 -6.10
C ARG A 51 -27.27 -9.45 -6.10
N ALA A 52 -27.88 -9.01 -7.20
CA ALA A 52 -28.56 -7.72 -7.27
C ALA A 52 -29.76 -7.69 -6.33
N ASN A 53 -30.13 -6.50 -5.85
CA ASN A 53 -31.34 -6.32 -5.05
C ASN A 53 -32.61 -6.35 -5.94
N GLU A 54 -33.79 -6.16 -5.33
CA GLU A 54 -35.07 -6.13 -6.05
C GLU A 54 -35.19 -4.97 -7.04
N ALA A 55 -34.47 -3.88 -6.81
CA ALA A 55 -34.41 -2.72 -7.71
C ALA A 55 -33.41 -2.90 -8.88
N GLY A 56 -32.68 -4.02 -8.93
CA GLY A 56 -31.67 -4.22 -9.97
C GLY A 56 -30.36 -3.47 -9.73
N GLU A 57 -30.03 -3.21 -8.48
CA GLU A 57 -28.83 -2.51 -8.04
C GLU A 57 -27.94 -3.42 -7.19
N LEU A 58 -26.66 -3.14 -7.21
CA LEU A 58 -25.64 -3.77 -6.38
C LEU A 58 -24.73 -2.69 -5.81
N ASP A 59 -24.59 -2.66 -4.49
CA ASP A 59 -23.69 -1.76 -3.78
C ASP A 59 -22.77 -2.56 -2.86
N LEU A 60 -21.46 -2.53 -3.12
CA LEU A 60 -20.48 -3.33 -2.39
C LEU A 60 -20.30 -2.90 -0.91
N LYS A 61 -20.85 -1.74 -0.50
CA LYS A 61 -20.89 -1.34 0.92
C LYS A 61 -21.98 -2.03 1.72
N ARG A 62 -23.04 -2.47 1.05
CA ARG A 62 -24.24 -3.04 1.69
C ARG A 62 -24.36 -4.52 1.38
N ASP A 63 -24.14 -4.89 0.12
CA ASP A 63 -24.51 -6.18 -0.41
C ASP A 63 -23.32 -7.16 -0.29
N PRO A 64 -23.51 -8.32 0.35
CA PRO A 64 -22.42 -9.25 0.62
C PRO A 64 -21.98 -10.00 -0.63
N ALA A 65 -20.67 -10.25 -0.74
CA ALA A 65 -20.18 -11.27 -1.66
C ALA A 65 -20.65 -12.65 -1.18
N VAL A 66 -21.27 -13.42 -2.08
CA VAL A 66 -21.80 -14.75 -1.78
C VAL A 66 -20.80 -15.87 -2.09
N GLY A 67 -19.62 -15.53 -2.64
CA GLY A 67 -18.56 -16.48 -2.98
C GLY A 67 -17.47 -15.84 -3.82
N GLY A 68 -16.47 -16.63 -4.18
CA GLY A 68 -15.29 -16.20 -4.93
C GLY A 68 -14.04 -16.23 -4.05
N HIS A 69 -13.16 -15.24 -4.20
CA HIS A 69 -11.94 -15.14 -3.40
C HIS A 69 -12.18 -14.58 -1.99
N TYR A 70 -13.37 -14.07 -1.70
CA TYR A 70 -13.83 -13.65 -0.39
C TYR A 70 -15.36 -13.75 -0.29
N MET A 71 -15.90 -13.66 0.92
CA MET A 71 -17.33 -13.66 1.20
C MET A 71 -17.67 -12.60 2.25
N GLY A 72 -18.92 -12.13 2.25
CA GLY A 72 -19.41 -11.10 3.19
C GLY A 72 -19.30 -9.68 2.65
N VAL A 73 -19.64 -8.70 3.50
CA VAL A 73 -19.67 -7.28 3.13
C VAL A 73 -18.26 -6.70 3.24
N HIS A 74 -17.58 -6.65 2.09
CA HIS A 74 -16.22 -6.13 1.97
C HIS A 74 -16.14 -5.16 0.79
N PRO A 75 -16.31 -3.84 1.02
CA PRO A 75 -16.33 -2.85 -0.06
C PRO A 75 -15.06 -2.87 -0.93
N MET A 76 -13.91 -3.03 -0.28
CA MET A 76 -12.59 -3.13 -0.92
C MET A 76 -12.17 -4.56 -1.25
N GLY A 77 -13.10 -5.53 -1.12
CA GLY A 77 -12.90 -6.96 -1.32
C GLY A 77 -12.12 -7.30 -2.58
N LEU A 78 -12.59 -6.76 -3.72
CA LEU A 78 -11.98 -6.98 -5.02
C LEU A 78 -10.54 -6.49 -5.10
N ILE A 79 -10.20 -5.38 -4.46
CA ILE A 79 -8.83 -4.82 -4.53
C ILE A 79 -7.91 -5.61 -3.61
N TRP A 80 -8.40 -5.97 -2.43
CA TRP A 80 -7.54 -6.58 -1.43
C TRP A 80 -7.30 -8.09 -1.66
N SER A 81 -8.27 -8.77 -2.26
CA SER A 81 -8.17 -10.18 -2.61
C SER A 81 -7.51 -10.43 -3.98
N LEU A 82 -6.80 -9.44 -4.53
CA LEU A 82 -6.00 -9.61 -5.74
C LEU A 82 -4.90 -10.65 -5.52
N GLN A 83 -4.90 -11.68 -6.35
CA GLN A 83 -3.94 -12.78 -6.30
C GLN A 83 -3.14 -12.81 -7.59
N SER A 84 -1.84 -13.08 -7.47
CA SER A 84 -0.98 -13.29 -8.63
C SER A 84 -1.36 -14.58 -9.34
N GLU A 85 -1.40 -14.56 -10.68
CA GLU A 85 -1.47 -15.80 -11.46
C GLU A 85 -0.15 -16.59 -11.43
N ARG A 86 0.97 -15.91 -11.14
CA ARG A 86 2.28 -16.54 -10.91
C ARG A 86 2.42 -16.96 -9.44
N PRO A 87 2.71 -18.23 -9.13
CA PRO A 87 2.99 -18.67 -7.77
C PRO A 87 4.10 -17.84 -7.11
N PHE A 88 3.96 -17.58 -5.81
CA PHE A 88 4.96 -16.89 -4.96
C PHE A 88 5.30 -15.44 -5.36
N ALA A 89 4.60 -14.83 -6.32
CA ALA A 89 4.86 -13.44 -6.69
C ALA A 89 4.19 -12.47 -5.72
N ARG A 90 4.98 -11.53 -5.19
CA ARG A 90 4.51 -10.45 -4.32
C ARG A 90 4.26 -9.19 -5.13
N LEU A 91 3.09 -8.57 -4.92
CA LEU A 91 2.78 -7.27 -5.51
C LEU A 91 3.65 -6.19 -4.85
N ILE A 92 4.46 -5.51 -5.65
CA ILE A 92 5.35 -4.42 -5.19
C ILE A 92 5.25 -3.30 -6.22
N LYS A 93 4.85 -2.10 -5.77
CA LYS A 93 4.98 -0.88 -6.58
C LYS A 93 6.41 -0.37 -6.46
N ARG A 94 7.08 -0.20 -7.60
CA ARG A 94 8.47 0.30 -7.69
C ARG A 94 8.48 1.75 -8.13
N ASP A 95 7.76 2.06 -9.19
CA ASP A 95 7.63 3.44 -9.68
C ASP A 95 6.47 4.13 -8.97
N VAL A 96 6.74 4.83 -7.88
CA VAL A 96 5.69 5.45 -7.04
C VAL A 96 5.29 6.84 -7.53
N MET A 97 6.12 7.50 -8.34
CA MET A 97 5.93 8.90 -8.76
C MET A 97 5.23 9.03 -10.10
N ASN A 98 5.50 8.14 -11.05
CA ASN A 98 5.11 8.39 -12.44
C ASN A 98 3.91 7.57 -12.91
N THR A 99 3.61 6.45 -12.26
CA THR A 99 2.58 5.52 -12.74
C THR A 99 1.65 5.05 -11.61
N PRO A 100 0.32 5.05 -11.81
CA PRO A 100 -0.60 4.40 -10.89
C PRO A 100 -0.66 2.89 -11.16
N PHE A 101 -1.26 2.15 -10.23
CA PHE A 101 -1.84 0.87 -10.56
C PHE A 101 -3.19 1.06 -11.25
N TRP A 102 -3.31 0.47 -12.43
CA TRP A 102 -4.54 0.41 -13.20
C TRP A 102 -5.29 -0.87 -12.84
N ILE A 103 -6.45 -0.73 -12.22
CA ILE A 103 -7.32 -1.87 -11.91
C ILE A 103 -8.56 -1.77 -12.79
N THR A 104 -8.79 -2.80 -13.59
CA THR A 104 -9.99 -2.94 -14.41
C THR A 104 -11.01 -3.78 -13.65
N LEU A 105 -12.22 -3.26 -13.47
CA LEU A 105 -13.36 -3.98 -12.94
C LEU A 105 -14.27 -4.36 -14.07
N ASP A 106 -14.57 -5.65 -14.18
CA ASP A 106 -15.44 -6.22 -15.20
C ASP A 106 -16.67 -6.84 -14.55
N LEU A 107 -17.85 -6.48 -15.06
CA LEU A 107 -19.14 -6.99 -14.63
C LEU A 107 -19.70 -8.00 -15.62
N TYR A 108 -20.04 -9.17 -15.12
CA TYR A 108 -20.68 -10.24 -15.88
C TYR A 108 -22.08 -10.54 -15.33
N ASP A 109 -23.02 -10.85 -16.22
CA ASP A 109 -24.43 -11.12 -15.94
C ASP A 109 -24.73 -12.57 -15.50
N SER A 110 -23.69 -13.33 -15.16
CA SER A 110 -23.82 -14.70 -14.68
C SER A 110 -22.67 -15.05 -13.73
N VAL A 111 -22.77 -16.20 -13.07
CA VAL A 111 -21.67 -16.75 -12.27
C VAL A 111 -20.57 -17.25 -13.21
N TYR A 112 -19.49 -16.49 -13.31
CA TYR A 112 -18.42 -16.74 -14.26
C TYR A 112 -17.22 -17.38 -13.58
N ILE A 113 -17.05 -18.69 -13.82
CA ILE A 113 -15.98 -19.50 -13.22
C ILE A 113 -14.80 -19.72 -14.20
N HIS A 114 -15.01 -19.53 -15.51
CA HIS A 114 -14.04 -19.84 -16.57
C HIS A 114 -12.91 -18.80 -16.74
N LYS A 115 -11.96 -19.09 -17.64
CA LYS A 115 -10.82 -18.21 -17.94
C LYS A 115 -11.31 -16.96 -18.68
N VAL A 116 -10.92 -15.79 -18.18
CA VAL A 116 -11.21 -14.48 -18.80
C VAL A 116 -10.79 -14.50 -20.28
N GLY A 117 -11.72 -14.13 -21.17
CA GLY A 117 -11.53 -14.11 -22.62
C GLY A 117 -12.64 -14.82 -23.40
N ASP A 118 -13.37 -15.73 -22.77
CA ASP A 118 -14.44 -16.50 -23.45
C ASP A 118 -15.72 -15.68 -23.64
N VAL A 119 -15.95 -14.69 -22.77
CA VAL A 119 -17.18 -13.87 -22.74
C VAL A 119 -16.80 -12.41 -22.52
N GLN A 120 -17.45 -11.51 -23.28
CA GLN A 120 -17.29 -10.07 -23.11
C GLN A 120 -18.03 -9.57 -21.86
N PRO A 121 -17.42 -8.68 -21.05
CA PRO A 121 -18.10 -8.08 -19.90
C PRO A 121 -19.27 -7.22 -20.37
N LYS A 122 -20.30 -7.10 -19.52
CA LYS A 122 -21.48 -6.25 -19.78
C LYS A 122 -21.21 -4.78 -19.49
N ALA A 123 -20.33 -4.52 -18.53
CA ALA A 123 -19.82 -3.21 -18.21
C ALA A 123 -18.39 -3.37 -17.67
N SER A 124 -17.54 -2.42 -17.99
CA SER A 124 -16.18 -2.36 -17.47
C SER A 124 -15.90 -0.96 -16.96
N GLN A 125 -15.13 -0.86 -15.89
CA GLN A 125 -14.63 0.42 -15.42
C GLN A 125 -13.17 0.31 -14.97
N VAL A 126 -12.39 1.33 -15.27
CA VAL A 126 -10.97 1.40 -14.89
C VAL A 126 -10.81 2.39 -13.75
N LEU A 127 -10.08 1.99 -12.71
CA LEU A 127 -9.66 2.86 -11.63
C LEU A 127 -8.14 2.99 -11.57
N GLN A 128 -7.69 4.15 -11.14
CA GLN A 128 -6.29 4.50 -10.93
C GLN A 128 -5.99 4.57 -9.44
N ARG A 129 -4.91 3.91 -9.03
CA ARG A 129 -4.43 3.87 -7.65
C ARG A 129 -3.02 4.43 -7.58
N TRP A 130 -2.92 5.68 -7.15
CA TRP A 130 -1.67 6.43 -7.06
C TRP A 130 -0.94 6.16 -5.76
N PHE A 131 0.39 6.22 -5.77
CA PHE A 131 1.22 6.06 -4.57
C PHE A 131 1.84 7.39 -4.11
N SER A 132 1.66 8.44 -4.89
CA SER A 132 2.11 9.80 -4.59
C SER A 132 1.03 10.79 -5.02
N SER A 133 0.99 11.94 -4.36
CA SER A 133 0.25 13.12 -4.81
C SER A 133 1.11 13.93 -5.79
N PRO A 134 0.50 14.69 -6.73
CA PRO A 134 1.26 15.50 -7.70
C PRO A 134 2.24 16.49 -7.06
N ASP A 135 1.87 17.05 -5.90
CA ASP A 135 2.69 18.05 -5.19
C ASP A 135 3.70 17.43 -4.21
N LEU A 136 3.84 16.09 -4.21
CA LEU A 136 4.80 15.40 -3.38
C LEU A 136 6.20 15.54 -3.99
N GLU A 137 7.17 15.97 -3.19
CA GLU A 137 8.55 16.04 -3.60
C GLU A 137 9.28 14.74 -3.24
N ARG A 138 10.02 14.18 -4.20
CA ARG A 138 10.90 13.02 -3.99
C ARG A 138 12.35 13.42 -4.22
N VAL A 139 13.16 13.40 -3.17
CA VAL A 139 14.59 13.71 -3.18
C VAL A 139 15.39 12.42 -3.00
N PRO A 140 16.15 11.96 -4.03
CA PRO A 140 17.08 10.85 -3.86
C PRO A 140 18.15 11.20 -2.83
N ILE A 141 18.43 10.30 -1.89
CA ILE A 141 19.46 10.47 -0.86
C ILE A 141 20.70 9.64 -1.22
N ARG A 142 21.82 10.34 -1.38
CA ARG A 142 23.16 9.77 -1.58
C ARG A 142 24.19 10.62 -0.81
N GLU A 143 24.09 10.61 0.50
CA GLU A 143 24.94 11.40 1.40
C GLU A 143 25.79 10.46 2.27
N GLY A 144 27.11 10.65 2.27
CA GLY A 144 28.03 9.68 2.90
C GLY A 144 27.77 8.27 2.37
N ARG A 145 27.53 7.33 3.28
CA ARG A 145 27.11 5.96 2.95
C ARG A 145 25.60 5.75 2.91
N VAL A 146 24.80 6.68 3.42
CA VAL A 146 23.33 6.57 3.48
C VAL A 146 22.74 6.59 2.06
N ARG A 147 21.88 5.61 1.76
CA ARG A 147 21.14 5.51 0.50
C ARG A 147 19.64 5.41 0.74
N GLY A 148 18.87 6.20 0.03
CA GLY A 148 17.42 6.20 0.17
C GLY A 148 16.71 7.19 -0.73
N ALA A 149 15.44 7.45 -0.41
CA ALA A 149 14.66 8.52 -1.00
C ALA A 149 13.85 9.22 0.09
N LEU A 150 14.01 10.53 0.20
CA LEU A 150 13.24 11.39 1.07
C LEU A 150 12.01 11.89 0.32
N PHE A 151 10.84 11.69 0.92
CA PHE A 151 9.57 12.21 0.44
C PHE A 151 9.13 13.36 1.33
N LEU A 152 8.88 14.52 0.73
CA LEU A 152 8.45 15.73 1.43
C LEU A 152 7.01 16.08 1.02
N PRO A 153 6.10 16.26 1.98
CA PRO A 153 4.78 16.80 1.72
C PRO A 153 4.88 18.22 1.14
N PRO A 154 3.85 18.68 0.40
CA PRO A 154 3.80 20.07 -0.04
C PRO A 154 3.77 21.04 1.15
N GLY A 155 4.43 22.18 0.99
CA GLY A 155 4.47 23.27 1.97
C GLY A 155 5.86 23.53 2.57
N GLU A 156 5.90 24.51 3.47
CA GLU A 156 7.13 25.01 4.11
C GLU A 156 7.63 24.09 5.24
N GLY A 157 6.74 23.27 5.81
CA GLY A 157 7.04 22.47 7.01
C GLY A 157 7.10 23.32 8.29
N PRO A 158 7.79 22.85 9.35
CA PRO A 158 8.42 21.53 9.45
C PRO A 158 7.38 20.42 9.63
N PHE A 159 7.69 19.23 9.12
CA PHE A 159 6.85 18.04 9.17
C PHE A 159 7.36 17.06 10.24
N PRO A 160 6.48 16.23 10.82
CA PRO A 160 6.93 15.04 11.53
C PRO A 160 7.68 14.11 10.56
N GLY A 161 8.90 13.75 10.93
CA GLY A 161 9.80 12.89 10.18
C GLY A 161 9.56 11.42 10.46
N LEU A 162 9.72 10.57 9.45
CA LEU A 162 9.63 9.13 9.55
C LEU A 162 10.82 8.47 8.84
N LEU A 163 11.54 7.60 9.54
CA LEU A 163 12.52 6.71 8.91
C LEU A 163 11.82 5.39 8.55
N ASP A 164 11.61 5.15 7.27
CA ASP A 164 10.88 3.99 6.74
C ASP A 164 11.86 2.84 6.43
N LEU A 165 11.88 1.84 7.30
CA LEU A 165 12.66 0.62 7.14
C LEU A 165 11.76 -0.52 6.62
N LEU A 166 11.85 -0.81 5.33
CA LEU A 166 11.15 -1.96 4.74
C LEU A 166 12.05 -3.20 4.76
N GLY A 167 11.51 -4.34 5.21
CA GLY A 167 12.28 -5.53 5.61
C GLY A 167 13.09 -6.26 4.52
N GLY A 168 13.45 -7.52 4.78
CA GLY A 168 14.54 -8.27 4.12
C GLY A 168 14.42 -8.65 2.63
N ILE A 169 13.73 -7.88 1.80
CA ILE A 169 13.76 -8.05 0.33
C ILE A 169 15.01 -7.40 -0.29
N GLY A 170 15.58 -6.40 0.39
CA GLY A 170 16.68 -5.59 -0.13
C GLY A 170 16.22 -4.64 -1.23
N GLY A 171 17.12 -3.76 -1.65
CA GLY A 171 16.78 -2.67 -2.57
C GLY A 171 16.15 -1.48 -1.85
N LEU A 172 15.75 -0.48 -2.64
CA LEU A 172 14.96 0.66 -2.17
C LEU A 172 13.49 0.45 -2.53
N VAL A 173 12.62 0.50 -1.53
CA VAL A 173 11.18 0.32 -1.70
C VAL A 173 10.44 1.50 -1.10
N GLU A 174 9.67 2.18 -1.94
CA GLU A 174 9.23 3.55 -1.66
C GLU A 174 7.71 3.69 -1.48
N TYR A 175 6.93 2.64 -1.76
CA TYR A 175 5.48 2.73 -1.83
C TYR A 175 4.82 3.07 -0.49
N ARG A 176 5.45 2.72 0.63
CA ARG A 176 4.96 3.05 1.97
C ARG A 176 5.32 4.48 2.34
N ALA A 177 6.59 4.86 2.17
CA ALA A 177 7.07 6.22 2.39
C ALA A 177 6.29 7.28 1.61
N SER A 178 6.08 7.04 0.30
CA SER A 178 5.34 7.96 -0.58
C SER A 178 3.88 8.17 -0.13
N LEU A 179 3.16 7.11 0.24
CA LEU A 179 1.80 7.20 0.76
C LEU A 179 1.75 7.93 2.11
N LEU A 180 2.69 7.65 3.01
CA LEU A 180 2.77 8.35 4.31
C LEU A 180 3.09 9.83 4.12
N ALA A 181 3.95 10.17 3.16
CA ALA A 181 4.27 11.56 2.88
C ALA A 181 3.08 12.32 2.29
N ALA A 182 2.24 11.68 1.48
CA ALA A 182 0.96 12.22 1.06
C ALA A 182 -0.03 12.48 2.23
N ARG A 183 0.26 11.96 3.43
CA ARG A 183 -0.49 12.23 4.68
C ARG A 183 0.19 13.27 5.59
N GLY A 184 1.20 13.99 5.12
CA GLY A 184 1.81 15.12 5.83
C GLY A 184 3.07 14.80 6.64
N PHE A 185 3.72 13.67 6.37
CA PHE A 185 4.98 13.28 7.01
C PHE A 185 6.19 13.47 6.08
N ALA A 186 7.32 13.93 6.59
CA ALA A 186 8.58 13.84 5.84
C ALA A 186 9.14 12.42 6.01
N VAL A 187 9.21 11.63 4.95
CA VAL A 187 9.53 10.19 5.08
C VAL A 187 10.76 9.81 4.30
N LEU A 188 11.79 9.33 4.99
CA LEU A 188 12.99 8.75 4.39
C LEU A 188 12.81 7.24 4.22
N ALA A 189 12.56 6.79 2.99
CA ALA A 189 12.68 5.39 2.62
C ALA A 189 14.16 5.02 2.61
N LEU A 190 14.59 4.16 3.55
CA LEU A 190 15.99 3.80 3.71
C LEU A 190 16.27 2.44 3.05
N ALA A 191 17.23 2.41 2.14
CA ALA A 191 17.86 1.17 1.70
C ALA A 191 19.03 0.84 2.64
N TYR A 192 19.27 -0.43 2.93
CA TYR A 192 20.37 -0.84 3.81
C TYR A 192 21.13 -2.09 3.32
N PHE A 193 20.69 -2.71 2.21
CA PHE A 193 21.44 -3.70 1.43
C PHE A 193 20.80 -3.89 0.04
N ALA A 194 21.52 -4.54 -0.88
CA ALA A 194 21.12 -4.86 -2.25
C ALA A 194 20.61 -3.63 -3.06
N TYR A 195 21.23 -2.47 -2.84
CA TYR A 195 20.88 -1.22 -3.50
C TYR A 195 22.12 -0.37 -3.76
N ASP A 196 22.31 0.09 -5.00
CA ASP A 196 23.40 0.98 -5.40
C ASP A 196 24.78 0.41 -5.02
N ASP A 197 25.54 1.11 -4.16
CA ASP A 197 26.85 0.73 -3.65
C ASP A 197 26.82 0.11 -2.25
N LEU A 198 25.62 -0.24 -1.73
CA LEU A 198 25.46 -0.98 -0.48
C LEU A 198 25.81 -2.47 -0.66
N PRO A 199 26.11 -3.19 0.45
CA PRO A 199 26.37 -4.63 0.41
C PRO A 199 25.27 -5.41 -0.32
N ASN A 200 25.65 -6.39 -1.13
CA ASN A 200 24.68 -7.19 -1.91
C ASN A 200 23.79 -8.09 -1.04
N GLN A 201 24.26 -8.45 0.15
CA GLN A 201 23.55 -9.29 1.12
C GLN A 201 23.62 -8.67 2.50
N LEU A 202 22.62 -8.96 3.32
CA LEU A 202 22.56 -8.53 4.72
C LEU A 202 23.21 -9.62 5.59
N GLU A 203 24.54 -9.62 5.66
CA GLU A 203 25.31 -10.56 6.49
C GLU A 203 25.42 -10.04 7.94
N GLU A 204 25.70 -8.75 8.09
CA GLU A 204 25.81 -8.06 9.37
C GLU A 204 24.98 -6.78 9.35
N VAL A 205 24.40 -6.44 10.51
CA VAL A 205 23.62 -5.21 10.67
C VAL A 205 24.51 -4.16 11.30
N ASP A 206 24.99 -3.23 10.48
CA ASP A 206 25.72 -2.05 10.95
C ASP A 206 24.74 -1.03 11.53
N LEU A 207 24.80 -0.81 12.84
CA LEU A 207 23.86 0.05 13.56
C LEU A 207 24.17 1.53 13.37
N GLU A 208 25.44 1.89 13.22
CA GLU A 208 25.89 3.27 12.98
C GLU A 208 25.30 3.79 11.66
N TYR A 209 25.05 2.90 10.69
CA TYR A 209 24.38 3.25 9.43
C TYR A 209 22.98 3.85 9.63
N PHE A 210 22.22 3.28 10.57
CA PHE A 210 20.85 3.75 10.85
C PHE A 210 20.85 5.02 11.69
N GLU A 211 21.86 5.22 12.54
CA GLU A 211 22.07 6.47 13.28
C GLU A 211 22.43 7.62 12.32
N GLU A 212 23.35 7.40 11.39
CA GLU A 212 23.69 8.39 10.35
C GLU A 212 22.47 8.78 9.51
N ALA A 213 21.60 7.81 9.17
CA ALA A 213 20.37 8.09 8.44
C ALA A 213 19.35 8.89 9.27
N ALA A 214 19.27 8.62 10.57
CA ALA A 214 18.41 9.34 11.50
C ALA A 214 18.89 10.79 11.69
N ASP A 215 20.19 10.99 11.86
CA ASP A 215 20.82 12.30 11.98
C ASP A 215 20.64 13.12 10.70
N LEU A 216 20.82 12.51 9.53
CA LEU A 216 20.56 13.14 8.24
C LEU A 216 19.11 13.63 8.15
N LEU A 217 18.14 12.79 8.54
CA LEU A 217 16.73 13.18 8.52
C LEU A 217 16.42 14.29 9.52
N LEU A 218 16.99 14.24 10.74
CA LEU A 218 16.82 15.27 11.77
C LEU A 218 17.47 16.60 11.40
N ALA A 219 18.58 16.57 10.66
CA ALA A 219 19.27 17.77 10.20
C ALA A 219 18.52 18.51 9.07
N HIS A 220 17.56 17.85 8.41
CA HIS A 220 16.81 18.45 7.32
C HIS A 220 15.91 19.59 7.83
N PRO A 221 15.95 20.81 7.24
CA PRO A 221 15.28 22.00 7.79
C PRO A 221 13.75 21.89 7.84
N LYS A 222 13.16 21.02 7.00
CA LYS A 222 11.72 20.74 7.00
C LYS A 222 11.30 19.61 7.95
N VAL A 223 12.17 19.12 8.84
CA VAL A 223 11.86 18.02 9.77
C VAL A 223 11.88 18.51 11.21
N LEU A 224 10.80 18.25 11.95
CA LEU A 224 10.66 18.69 13.35
C LEU A 224 11.25 17.68 14.35
N LYS A 225 10.94 16.40 14.12
CA LYS A 225 11.32 15.25 14.96
C LYS A 225 11.18 13.99 14.11
N ILE A 226 11.84 12.90 14.47
CA ILE A 226 11.75 11.64 13.71
C ILE A 226 11.11 10.51 14.53
N LEU A 227 10.42 9.60 13.85
CA LEU A 227 10.01 8.31 14.39
C LEU A 227 10.41 7.20 13.40
N PHE A 228 10.65 6.00 13.91
CA PHE A 228 11.04 4.87 13.08
C PHE A 228 9.83 4.00 12.74
N ILE A 229 9.70 3.64 11.47
CA ILE A 229 8.70 2.68 11.01
C ILE A 229 9.38 1.36 10.70
N LEU A 230 8.94 0.32 11.41
CA LEU A 230 9.53 -1.01 11.34
C LEU A 230 8.63 -2.00 10.59
N PRO A 231 9.21 -3.06 10.01
CA PRO A 231 8.45 -4.09 9.33
C PRO A 231 7.74 -5.00 10.34
N GLY A 232 6.41 -5.04 10.31
CA GLY A 232 5.59 -5.67 11.35
C GLY A 232 5.61 -7.21 11.45
N ASN A 233 6.50 -7.95 10.74
CA ASN A 233 6.46 -9.42 10.74
C ASN A 233 7.77 -10.12 10.30
N ILE A 234 8.94 -9.75 10.82
CA ILE A 234 10.18 -10.50 10.53
C ILE A 234 11.02 -10.73 11.79
N ILE A 235 11.23 -12.01 12.12
CA ILE A 235 12.11 -12.51 13.19
C ILE A 235 13.57 -12.04 13.00
N ALA A 236 13.98 -11.80 11.75
CA ALA A 236 15.31 -11.24 11.41
C ALA A 236 15.49 -9.75 11.77
N ASN A 237 14.48 -9.07 12.30
CA ASN A 237 14.61 -7.69 12.77
C ASN A 237 14.72 -7.56 14.28
N ILE A 238 14.72 -8.66 15.06
CA ILE A 238 14.78 -8.58 16.54
C ILE A 238 15.95 -7.70 17.01
N TYR A 239 17.10 -7.74 16.34
CA TYR A 239 18.25 -6.89 16.66
C TYR A 239 17.99 -5.39 16.39
N ILE A 240 17.39 -5.04 15.26
CA ILE A 240 16.97 -3.66 14.94
C ILE A 240 15.88 -3.19 15.92
N TYR A 241 14.95 -4.08 16.28
CA TYR A 241 13.92 -3.83 17.30
C TYR A 241 14.51 -3.56 18.68
N ILE A 242 15.43 -4.41 19.15
CA ILE A 242 16.11 -4.27 20.43
C ILE A 242 16.94 -3.00 20.45
N TYR A 243 17.64 -2.68 19.36
CA TYR A 243 18.46 -1.47 19.30
C TYR A 243 17.62 -0.20 19.26
N ILE A 244 16.56 -0.13 18.46
CA ILE A 244 15.63 1.03 18.50
C ILE A 244 15.07 1.18 19.91
N TYR A 245 14.74 0.09 20.59
CA TYR A 245 14.31 0.13 21.99
C TYR A 245 15.40 0.62 22.96
N ILE A 246 16.67 0.27 22.75
CA ILE A 246 17.80 0.75 23.56
C ILE A 246 18.12 2.22 23.26
N TYR A 247 18.13 2.62 21.99
CA TYR A 247 18.34 4.00 21.55
C TYR A 247 17.20 4.90 22.03
N MET A 248 15.95 4.42 21.99
CA MET A 248 14.77 5.04 22.63
C MET A 248 15.04 5.37 24.11
N TYR A 249 15.61 4.41 24.83
CA TYR A 249 15.91 4.56 26.26
C TYR A 249 17.03 5.58 26.51
N LEU A 250 18.02 5.67 25.62
CA LEU A 250 19.20 6.52 25.80
C LEU A 250 19.00 7.98 25.35
N THR A 251 18.10 8.25 24.39
CA THR A 251 17.98 9.59 23.77
C THR A 251 16.77 10.42 24.21
N ASN A 252 15.86 9.91 25.04
CA ASN A 252 14.62 10.60 25.48
C ASN A 252 13.74 11.12 24.31
N VAL A 253 13.89 10.56 23.12
CA VAL A 253 13.07 10.89 21.94
C VAL A 253 11.82 9.99 21.95
N CYS A 254 10.63 10.54 21.63
CA CYS A 254 9.39 9.77 21.55
C CYS A 254 9.33 8.96 20.25
N PHE A 255 9.42 7.63 20.35
CA PHE A 255 9.22 6.72 19.21
C PHE A 255 7.83 6.09 19.26
N ALA A 256 7.25 5.84 18.09
CA ALA A 256 5.98 5.15 17.93
C ALA A 256 6.20 3.92 17.06
N TYR A 257 5.87 2.75 17.58
CA TYR A 257 5.93 1.51 16.82
C TYR A 257 4.72 1.39 15.89
N ILE A 258 4.87 1.80 14.63
CA ILE A 258 3.81 1.58 13.64
C ILE A 258 4.00 0.19 13.01
N THR A 259 3.27 -0.81 13.52
CA THR A 259 3.03 -2.04 12.77
C THR A 259 2.11 -1.73 11.60
N SER A 260 2.66 -1.24 10.48
CA SER A 260 1.88 -1.24 9.25
C SER A 260 1.75 -2.69 8.77
N LEU A 261 0.71 -3.39 9.23
CA LEU A 261 0.18 -4.51 8.48
C LEU A 261 -0.42 -3.92 7.20
N PHE A 262 0.41 -3.76 6.16
CA PHE A 262 -0.08 -3.73 4.77
C PHE A 262 -0.58 -5.14 4.42
N ARG A 263 -1.62 -5.58 5.11
CA ARG A 263 -2.50 -6.63 4.65
C ARG A 263 -3.61 -5.92 3.91
N LEU A 264 -3.68 -6.20 2.62
CA LEU A 264 -4.89 -6.07 1.85
C LEU A 264 -5.97 -7.00 2.47
N GLY A 265 -6.53 -6.69 3.63
CA GLY A 265 -7.50 -7.60 4.28
C GLY A 265 -8.22 -7.03 5.50
N HIS A 266 -9.55 -7.00 5.35
CA HIS A 266 -10.63 -6.71 6.30
C HIS A 266 -10.87 -5.25 6.72
N SER A 267 -11.98 -4.73 6.17
CA SER A 267 -12.76 -3.54 6.56
C SER A 267 -12.16 -2.14 6.44
N THR A 268 -10.85 -1.99 6.36
CA THR A 268 -10.24 -0.67 6.23
C THR A 268 -8.82 -0.84 5.69
N LEU A 269 -8.37 0.03 4.77
CA LEU A 269 -6.94 0.38 4.72
C LEU A 269 -6.68 1.22 5.98
N GLU A 270 -6.80 0.56 7.13
CA GLU A 270 -6.46 1.16 8.39
C GLU A 270 -4.94 1.05 8.45
N LEU A 271 -4.28 2.18 8.19
CA LEU A 271 -3.17 2.56 9.05
C LEU A 271 -3.70 2.53 10.48
N LYS A 272 -3.75 1.33 11.10
CA LYS A 272 -3.75 1.24 12.55
C LYS A 272 -2.39 1.73 12.97
N LEU A 273 -2.25 3.06 13.09
CA LEU A 273 -1.25 3.66 13.95
C LEU A 273 -1.59 3.18 15.36
N GLY A 274 -1.11 1.98 15.71
CA GLY A 274 -0.90 1.62 17.10
C GLY A 274 0.24 2.49 17.60
N ILE A 275 -0.03 3.75 17.91
CA ILE A 275 0.96 4.59 18.58
C ILE A 275 1.05 4.04 20.01
N ILE A 276 1.95 3.08 20.24
CA ILE A 276 2.45 2.84 21.59
C ILE A 276 3.37 4.01 21.87
N ILE A 277 2.80 5.11 22.36
CA ILE A 277 3.59 6.15 23.01
C ILE A 277 3.97 5.53 24.35
N SER A 278 5.21 5.06 24.48
CA SER A 278 5.77 4.94 25.82
C SER A 278 6.09 6.36 26.27
N THR A 279 5.10 7.07 26.81
CA THR A 279 5.37 8.20 27.68
C THR A 279 6.04 7.64 28.93
N LEU A 280 7.30 8.03 29.15
CA LEU A 280 7.77 8.24 30.51
C LEU A 280 7.30 9.63 30.94
#